data_AF-A0A9K3LLW7-F1
#
_entry.id   AF-A0A9K3LLW7-F1
#
_cell.length_a   1.000
_cell.length_b   1.000
_cell.length_c   1.000
_cell.angle_alpha   90.00
_cell.angle_beta   90.00
_cell.angle_gamma   90.00
#
_symmetry.space_group_name_H-M   'P 1'
#
loop_
_entity.id
_entity.type
_entity.pdbx_description
1 polymer ?
#
loop_
_entity_poly.entity_id
_entity_poly.type
_entity_poly.pdbx_seq_one_letter_code
_entity_poly.pdbx_strand_id
1 'polypeptide(L)'
;MPYHPIWFIVISATAYSIGLPCSDAFTPHPQTLQESKRTVILVHQSQLQSSDELAAGAESSSLREQAKGLKARAERLRQEIIDQQQIARQTSPSTTFDEDLQVSNAVRSTTHTAVNSMPLPWSLESNEEDEGEEYRLYVDIGREEGTWMDARWGASGKRIPFTLDVKLLSNQLADAETAAKMVKDNNMGKSSKVYDLKTAPFARLRDGFDRMQCYGGAYRIDLGNNGQYTIRMMVKVEGTKADQNYMYGDVSIPKGYLYFSLPCFGGRINQLSSKEGPVTVRQVGWHTGWRRDESRIVGFFQTKPITIARRKDSY
;
A
#
# COMPACT_ATOMS: atom_id res chain seq x y z
N MET A 1 56.48 26.14 -34.82
CA MET A 1 55.33 25.65 -34.04
C MET A 1 55.45 26.18 -32.63
N PRO A 2 54.51 27.01 -32.15
CA PRO A 2 54.62 27.64 -30.83
C PRO A 2 54.08 26.72 -29.73
N TYR A 3 54.77 26.74 -28.59
CA TYR A 3 54.41 26.02 -27.36
C TYR A 3 53.23 26.71 -26.66
N HIS A 4 52.22 25.93 -26.26
CA HIS A 4 51.17 26.37 -25.35
C HIS A 4 51.62 26.20 -23.89
N PRO A 5 51.41 27.19 -23.01
CA PRO A 5 51.66 27.03 -21.58
C PRO A 5 50.47 26.37 -20.87
N ILE A 6 50.79 25.40 -20.01
CA ILE A 6 49.86 24.75 -19.07
C ILE A 6 49.82 25.62 -17.80
N TRP A 7 48.63 26.10 -17.43
CA TRP A 7 48.40 26.81 -16.19
C TRP A 7 47.97 25.83 -15.08
N PHE A 8 48.76 25.76 -14.01
CA PHE A 8 48.34 25.12 -12.76
C PHE A 8 47.65 26.16 -11.86
N ILE A 9 46.40 25.90 -11.49
CA ILE A 9 45.68 26.66 -10.47
C ILE A 9 45.88 25.92 -9.14
N VAL A 10 46.63 26.55 -8.23
CA VAL A 10 46.76 26.14 -6.83
C VAL A 10 45.65 26.83 -6.04
N ILE A 11 44.70 26.07 -5.51
CA ILE A 11 43.66 26.58 -4.60
C ILE A 11 44.13 26.32 -3.17
N SER A 12 44.48 27.39 -2.45
CA SER A 12 44.76 27.38 -1.02
C SER A 12 43.45 27.40 -0.24
N ALA A 13 43.26 26.44 0.66
CA ALA A 13 42.11 26.37 1.55
C ALA A 13 42.45 27.02 2.90
N THR A 14 41.92 28.22 3.14
CA THR A 14 42.01 28.92 4.42
C THR A 14 40.91 28.41 5.35
N ALA A 15 41.28 27.69 6.40
CA ALA A 15 40.36 27.26 7.45
C ALA A 15 40.04 28.45 8.39
N TYR A 16 38.78 28.91 8.39
CA TYR A 16 38.26 29.80 9.41
C TYR A 16 37.60 28.97 10.52
N SER A 17 38.21 28.99 11.70
CA SER A 17 37.65 28.47 12.94
C SER A 17 36.91 29.62 13.63
N ILE A 18 35.58 29.58 13.64
CA ILE A 18 34.75 30.52 14.39
C ILE A 18 34.24 29.78 15.62
N GLY A 19 34.85 30.08 16.77
CA GLY A 19 34.32 29.72 18.08
C GLY A 19 33.08 30.56 18.40
N LEU A 20 32.04 29.91 18.92
CA LEU A 20 30.89 30.59 19.52
C LEU A 20 30.86 30.33 21.04
N PRO A 21 30.53 31.35 21.84
CA PRO A 21 30.55 31.28 23.29
C PRO A 21 29.30 30.59 23.87
N CYS A 22 29.53 29.89 24.96
CA CYS A 22 28.54 29.53 25.97
C CYS A 22 27.85 30.79 26.53
N SER A 23 26.52 30.76 26.63
CA SER A 23 25.79 31.58 27.60
C SER A 23 24.46 30.92 28.01
N ASP A 24 24.45 30.49 29.27
CA ASP A 24 23.49 30.76 30.34
C ASP A 24 21.97 30.60 30.14
N ALA A 25 21.46 29.66 30.94
CA ALA A 25 20.36 29.81 31.90
C ALA A 25 19.10 30.59 31.45
N PHE A 26 18.09 29.83 31.02
CA PHE A 26 16.72 30.30 30.88
C PHE A 26 15.91 29.95 32.14
N THR A 27 15.52 30.95 32.91
CA THR A 27 14.53 30.86 33.99
C THR A 27 13.11 30.90 33.39
N PRO A 28 12.14 30.09 33.89
CA PRO A 28 10.77 30.15 33.43
C PRO A 28 9.98 31.27 34.15
N HIS A 29 9.33 32.13 33.38
CA HIS A 29 8.39 33.14 33.86
C HIS A 29 6.96 32.58 33.80
N PRO A 30 6.15 32.65 34.88
CA PRO A 30 4.79 32.13 34.88
C PRO A 30 3.84 33.12 34.18
N GLN A 31 3.19 32.68 33.09
CA GLN A 31 2.14 33.44 32.43
C GLN A 31 0.79 33.23 33.14
N THR A 32 0.22 34.36 33.50
CA THR A 32 -1.08 34.60 34.09
C THR A 32 -2.23 34.17 33.17
N LEU A 33 -3.14 33.38 33.72
CA LEU A 33 -4.46 33.08 33.17
C LEU A 33 -5.28 34.38 33.01
N GLN A 34 -5.66 34.71 31.78
CA GLN A 34 -6.78 35.62 31.52
C GLN A 34 -8.01 34.80 31.13
N GLU A 35 -8.97 34.74 32.05
CA GLU A 35 -10.35 34.31 31.80
C GLU A 35 -11.04 35.33 30.87
N SER A 36 -11.33 34.91 29.63
CA SER A 36 -12.22 35.66 28.75
C SER A 36 -13.64 35.11 28.88
N LYS A 37 -14.47 35.89 29.58
CA LYS A 37 -15.92 35.74 29.70
C LYS A 37 -16.55 35.78 28.31
N ARG A 38 -17.17 34.68 27.88
CA ARG A 38 -18.07 34.67 26.72
C ARG A 38 -19.52 34.62 27.17
N THR A 39 -20.18 35.73 26.90
CA THR A 39 -21.59 36.04 27.09
C THR A 39 -22.51 34.99 26.45
N VAL A 40 -23.44 34.50 27.25
CA VAL A 40 -24.58 33.68 26.83
C VAL A 40 -25.57 34.59 26.09
N ILE A 41 -25.77 34.36 24.80
CA ILE A 41 -26.89 34.94 24.06
C ILE A 41 -27.99 33.88 24.01
N LEU A 42 -29.01 34.08 24.83
CA LEU A 42 -30.24 33.30 24.84
C LEU A 42 -31.17 33.90 23.78
N VAL A 43 -31.23 33.29 22.59
CA VAL A 43 -32.23 33.66 21.57
C VAL A 43 -33.38 32.66 21.61
N HIS A 44 -34.55 33.22 21.89
CA HIS A 44 -35.90 32.70 21.70
C HIS A 44 -36.05 31.86 20.41
N GLN A 45 -36.44 30.60 20.53
CA GLN A 45 -37.05 29.87 19.42
C GLN A 45 -38.19 28.99 19.97
N SER A 46 -39.35 29.63 20.10
CA SER A 46 -40.64 28.97 20.34
C SER A 46 -41.57 29.37 19.20
N GLN A 47 -42.31 28.37 18.69
CA GLN A 47 -43.28 28.39 17.59
C GLN A 47 -42.71 27.96 16.23
N LEU A 48 -42.70 26.65 16.00
CA LEU A 48 -43.01 25.95 14.73
C LEU A 48 -42.96 24.43 15.01
N GLN A 49 -43.94 23.93 15.77
CA GLN A 49 -44.16 22.50 15.96
C GLN A 49 -45.67 22.26 15.97
N SER A 50 -46.26 21.98 14.81
CA SER A 50 -47.60 21.36 14.74
C SER A 50 -48.03 20.82 13.36
N SER A 51 -47.15 20.71 12.34
CA SER A 51 -47.58 20.25 11.01
C SER A 51 -46.82 19.05 10.39
N ASP A 52 -45.77 18.51 11.02
CA ASP A 52 -44.97 17.41 10.44
C ASP A 52 -45.29 15.99 10.93
N GLU A 53 -46.16 15.81 11.93
CA GLU A 53 -46.43 14.47 12.49
C GLU A 53 -47.34 13.58 11.63
N LEU A 54 -47.97 14.12 10.58
CA LEU A 54 -48.86 13.33 9.71
C LEU A 54 -48.17 12.78 8.44
N ALA A 55 -47.02 13.33 8.04
CA ALA A 55 -46.28 12.86 6.86
C ALA A 55 -45.35 11.66 7.18
N ALA A 56 -44.82 11.58 8.40
CA ALA A 56 -43.90 10.50 8.82
C ALA A 56 -44.57 9.12 8.90
N GLY A 57 -45.90 9.06 9.06
CA GLY A 57 -46.65 7.80 9.13
C GLY A 57 -46.75 7.06 7.79
N ALA A 58 -46.83 7.79 6.67
CA ALA A 58 -47.04 7.22 5.35
C ALA A 58 -45.74 6.66 4.72
N GLU A 59 -44.58 7.27 4.99
CA GLU A 59 -43.29 6.72 4.53
C GLU A 59 -42.88 5.47 5.32
N SER A 60 -43.23 5.42 6.61
CA SER A 60 -42.95 4.28 7.49
C SER A 60 -43.70 3.00 7.08
N SER A 61 -44.93 3.11 6.56
CA SER A 61 -45.69 1.96 6.08
C SER A 61 -45.11 1.38 4.79
N SER A 62 -44.72 2.24 3.84
CA SER A 62 -44.06 1.84 2.58
C SER A 62 -42.73 1.11 2.83
N LEU A 63 -41.89 1.64 3.71
CA LEU A 63 -40.61 1.01 4.07
C LEU A 63 -40.79 -0.35 4.77
N ARG A 64 -41.82 -0.50 5.61
CA ARG A 64 -42.15 -1.79 6.24
C ARG A 64 -42.60 -2.84 5.23
N GLU A 65 -43.33 -2.43 4.20
CA GLU A 65 -43.77 -3.34 3.13
C GLU A 65 -42.59 -3.79 2.25
N GLN A 66 -41.69 -2.86 1.89
CA GLN A 66 -40.44 -3.20 1.20
C GLN A 66 -39.56 -4.16 2.02
N ALA A 67 -39.43 -3.93 3.33
CA ALA A 67 -38.67 -4.80 4.21
C ALA A 67 -39.25 -6.22 4.28
N LYS A 68 -40.58 -6.37 4.30
CA LYS A 68 -41.25 -7.69 4.22
C LYS A 68 -40.97 -8.38 2.89
N GLY A 69 -41.01 -7.65 1.77
CA GLY A 69 -40.69 -8.19 0.44
C GLY A 69 -39.25 -8.70 0.34
N LEU A 70 -38.29 -7.93 0.87
CA LEU A 70 -36.88 -8.32 0.90
C LEU A 70 -36.65 -9.56 1.76
N LYS A 71 -37.31 -9.65 2.92
CA LYS A 71 -37.23 -10.83 3.79
C LYS A 71 -37.74 -12.09 3.10
N ALA A 72 -38.90 -12.02 2.44
CA ALA A 72 -39.46 -13.15 1.69
C ALA A 72 -38.55 -13.61 0.54
N ARG A 73 -37.88 -12.67 -0.14
CA ARG A 73 -36.93 -13.00 -1.22
C ARG A 73 -35.66 -13.67 -0.67
N ALA A 74 -35.16 -13.23 0.48
CA ALA A 74 -34.01 -13.83 1.15
C ALA A 74 -34.31 -15.27 1.62
N GLU A 75 -35.52 -15.54 2.12
CA GLU A 75 -35.94 -16.89 2.53
C GLU A 75 -36.05 -17.85 1.33
N ARG A 76 -36.55 -17.40 0.18
CA ARG A 76 -36.56 -18.21 -1.06
C ARG A 76 -35.16 -18.60 -1.52
N LEU A 77 -34.22 -17.66 -1.53
CA LEU A 77 -32.82 -17.92 -1.91
C LEU A 77 -32.15 -18.92 -0.96
N ARG A 78 -32.45 -18.86 0.34
CA ARG A 78 -31.92 -19.84 1.31
C ARG A 78 -32.44 -21.25 1.02
N GLN A 79 -33.71 -21.39 0.68
CA GLN A 79 -34.29 -22.69 0.34
C GLN A 79 -33.68 -23.25 -0.94
N GLU A 80 -33.50 -22.42 -1.97
CA GLU A 80 -32.90 -22.82 -3.25
C GLU A 80 -31.45 -23.33 -3.09
N ILE A 81 -30.66 -22.70 -2.20
CA ILE A 81 -29.29 -23.17 -1.90
C ILE A 81 -29.32 -24.55 -1.21
N ILE A 82 -30.26 -24.79 -0.30
CA ILE A 82 -30.39 -26.09 0.38
C ILE A 82 -30.75 -27.18 -0.63
N ASP A 83 -31.69 -26.89 -1.52
CA ASP A 83 -32.14 -27.85 -2.53
C ASP A 83 -31.00 -28.19 -3.51
N GLN A 84 -30.21 -27.18 -3.95
CA GLN A 84 -29.03 -27.41 -4.78
C GLN A 84 -27.96 -28.29 -4.10
N GLN A 85 -27.75 -28.11 -2.79
CA GLN A 85 -26.81 -28.94 -2.03
C GLN A 85 -27.29 -30.40 -1.89
N GLN A 86 -28.61 -30.62 -1.80
CA GLN A 86 -29.17 -31.97 -1.75
C GLN A 86 -29.04 -32.69 -3.10
N ILE A 87 -29.29 -31.99 -4.21
CA ILE A 87 -29.11 -32.52 -5.56
C ILE A 87 -27.65 -32.95 -5.78
N ALA A 88 -26.69 -32.11 -5.41
CA ALA A 88 -25.26 -32.42 -5.54
C ALA A 88 -24.82 -33.66 -4.74
N ARG A 89 -25.48 -33.96 -3.61
CA ARG A 89 -25.19 -35.16 -2.82
C ARG A 89 -25.76 -36.43 -3.45
N GLN A 90 -26.90 -36.34 -4.13
CA GLN A 90 -27.55 -37.49 -4.76
C GLN A 90 -26.92 -37.88 -6.11
N THR A 91 -26.22 -36.97 -6.79
CA THR A 91 -25.59 -37.25 -8.10
C THR A 91 -24.16 -37.80 -7.99
N SER A 92 -23.74 -38.34 -6.85
CA SER A 92 -22.45 -39.03 -6.72
C SER A 92 -22.61 -40.48 -7.21
N PRO A 93 -22.03 -40.89 -8.36
CA PRO A 93 -22.11 -42.27 -8.80
C PRO A 93 -21.17 -43.13 -7.94
N SER A 94 -21.74 -44.10 -7.25
CA SER A 94 -21.00 -45.17 -6.58
C SER A 94 -20.43 -46.13 -7.63
N THR A 95 -19.19 -45.89 -8.05
CA THR A 95 -18.45 -46.83 -8.88
C THR A 95 -17.92 -47.96 -8.00
N THR A 96 -18.67 -49.06 -7.93
CA THR A 96 -18.18 -50.37 -7.49
C THR A 96 -17.18 -50.90 -8.51
N PHE A 97 -15.93 -51.11 -8.10
CA PHE A 97 -14.93 -51.83 -8.88
C PHE A 97 -14.64 -53.17 -8.19
N ASP A 98 -14.94 -54.24 -8.92
CA ASP A 98 -14.55 -55.61 -8.61
C ASP A 98 -13.03 -55.79 -8.69
N GLU A 99 -12.57 -56.64 -7.79
CA GLU A 99 -11.21 -57.06 -7.51
C GLU A 99 -10.90 -58.29 -8.38
N ASP A 100 -9.87 -58.25 -9.25
CA ASP A 100 -8.98 -59.41 -9.46
C ASP A 100 -7.78 -59.16 -10.42
N LEU A 101 -6.62 -59.66 -9.94
CA LEU A 101 -5.46 -60.25 -10.63
C LEU A 101 -4.40 -59.40 -11.40
N GLN A 102 -3.26 -59.27 -10.70
CA GLN A 102 -1.89 -59.69 -11.07
C GLN A 102 -0.95 -58.86 -11.96
N VAL A 103 0.15 -58.45 -11.29
CA VAL A 103 1.58 -58.58 -11.65
C VAL A 103 2.05 -57.97 -12.98
N SER A 104 2.78 -56.86 -12.91
CA SER A 104 4.22 -56.82 -13.25
C SER A 104 4.85 -55.44 -13.00
N ASN A 105 6.14 -55.48 -12.69
CA ASN A 105 7.05 -54.38 -12.41
C ASN A 105 7.06 -53.28 -13.50
N ALA A 106 6.93 -52.00 -13.11
CA ALA A 106 7.66 -50.88 -13.72
C ALA A 106 7.30 -49.52 -13.05
N VAL A 107 8.35 -48.77 -12.71
CA VAL A 107 8.44 -47.29 -12.70
C VAL A 107 7.41 -46.55 -11.84
N ARG A 108 7.87 -46.04 -10.69
CA ARG A 108 7.22 -44.97 -9.92
C ARG A 108 7.03 -43.74 -10.82
N SER A 109 5.83 -43.59 -11.37
CA SER A 109 5.34 -42.35 -11.96
C SER A 109 4.15 -41.91 -11.11
N THR A 110 4.37 -40.90 -10.29
CA THR A 110 3.38 -40.29 -9.40
C THR A 110 2.46 -39.41 -10.25
N THR A 111 1.39 -39.98 -10.79
CA THR A 111 0.27 -39.19 -11.32
C THR A 111 -0.49 -38.60 -10.14
N HIS A 112 -0.15 -37.36 -9.79
CA HIS A 112 -1.04 -36.52 -9.01
C HIS A 112 -2.29 -36.25 -9.87
N THR A 113 -3.43 -36.77 -9.42
CA THR A 113 -4.75 -36.41 -9.91
C THR A 113 -4.90 -34.90 -9.74
N ALA A 114 -4.78 -34.17 -10.84
CA ALA A 114 -4.99 -32.74 -10.89
C ALA A 114 -6.45 -32.45 -10.54
N VAL A 115 -6.67 -32.06 -9.28
CA VAL A 115 -7.86 -31.31 -8.91
C VAL A 115 -7.85 -30.08 -9.80
N ASN A 116 -8.92 -29.87 -10.57
CA ASN A 116 -9.17 -28.71 -11.42
C ASN A 116 -8.77 -27.40 -10.69
N SER A 117 -7.51 -27.01 -10.81
CA SER A 117 -7.06 -25.67 -10.45
C SER A 117 -7.60 -24.80 -11.55
N MET A 118 -8.65 -24.03 -11.25
CA MET A 118 -9.02 -22.92 -12.11
C MET A 118 -7.73 -22.17 -12.49
N PRO A 119 -7.50 -21.86 -13.77
CA PRO A 119 -6.37 -21.03 -14.15
C PRO A 119 -6.45 -19.75 -13.34
N LEU A 120 -5.51 -19.59 -12.41
CA LEU A 120 -5.46 -18.40 -11.57
C LEU A 120 -5.35 -17.21 -12.52
N PRO A 121 -6.11 -16.12 -12.31
CA PRO A 121 -6.09 -14.93 -13.17
C PRO A 121 -4.74 -14.16 -13.15
N TRP A 122 -3.67 -14.81 -12.71
CA TRP A 122 -2.36 -14.28 -12.38
C TRP A 122 -1.22 -14.96 -13.13
N SER A 123 -1.50 -15.91 -14.03
CA SER A 123 -0.59 -16.14 -15.14
C SER A 123 -0.73 -14.93 -16.06
N LEU A 124 -0.06 -13.82 -15.71
CA LEU A 124 0.48 -12.95 -16.75
C LEU A 124 1.10 -13.91 -17.75
N GLU A 125 0.52 -14.03 -18.94
CA GLU A 125 1.13 -14.79 -20.02
C GLU A 125 2.56 -14.29 -20.07
N SER A 126 3.48 -15.13 -19.62
CA SER A 126 4.88 -14.80 -19.51
C SER A 126 5.38 -14.76 -20.94
N ASN A 127 5.18 -13.62 -21.60
CA ASN A 127 5.98 -13.30 -22.77
C ASN A 127 7.42 -13.41 -22.29
N GLU A 128 8.13 -14.40 -22.80
CA GLU A 128 9.50 -14.77 -22.43
C GLU A 128 10.50 -13.61 -22.66
N GLU A 129 10.04 -12.47 -23.16
CA GLU A 129 10.80 -11.26 -23.46
C GLU A 129 10.93 -10.29 -22.27
N ASP A 130 10.13 -10.44 -21.20
CA ASP A 130 10.16 -9.54 -20.04
C ASP A 130 11.14 -10.03 -18.96
N GLU A 131 12.45 -9.80 -19.16
CA GLU A 131 13.48 -9.99 -18.13
C GLU A 131 13.20 -9.09 -16.90
N GLY A 132 12.94 -9.71 -15.75
CA GLY A 132 12.71 -8.97 -14.51
C GLY A 132 12.64 -9.86 -13.28
N GLU A 133 12.77 -9.22 -12.11
CA GLU A 133 12.73 -9.91 -10.81
C GLU A 133 11.40 -9.69 -10.12
N GLU A 134 10.81 -10.76 -9.60
CA GLU A 134 9.49 -10.75 -8.96
C GLU A 134 9.60 -10.84 -7.44
N TYR A 135 8.89 -9.93 -6.76
CA TYR A 135 8.85 -9.82 -5.31
C TYR A 135 7.42 -9.71 -4.80
N ARG A 136 7.16 -10.26 -3.62
CA ARG A 136 5.98 -9.93 -2.80
C ARG A 136 6.39 -8.91 -1.75
N LEU A 137 5.68 -7.80 -1.73
CA LEU A 137 5.78 -6.77 -0.71
C LEU A 137 4.74 -7.06 0.38
N TYR A 138 5.17 -7.16 1.62
CA TYR A 138 4.32 -7.22 2.80
C TYR A 138 4.33 -5.83 3.43
N VAL A 139 3.24 -5.09 3.26
CA VAL A 139 3.15 -3.68 3.62
C VAL A 139 2.23 -3.53 4.82
N ASP A 140 2.62 -2.66 5.75
CA ASP A 140 1.83 -2.36 6.94
C ASP A 140 1.77 -0.84 7.15
N ILE A 141 0.65 -0.22 6.75
CA ILE A 141 0.43 1.22 6.82
C ILE A 141 -0.30 1.62 8.09
N GLY A 142 0.25 2.56 8.83
CA GLY A 142 -0.34 3.12 10.04
C GLY A 142 0.41 4.37 10.48
N ARG A 143 0.06 4.90 11.65
CA ARG A 143 0.78 6.03 12.22
C ARG A 143 2.12 5.57 12.79
N GLU A 144 3.19 6.22 12.35
CA GLU A 144 4.53 6.01 12.90
C GLU A 144 4.90 7.09 13.90
N GLU A 145 5.65 6.72 14.93
CA GLU A 145 6.13 7.67 15.94
C GLU A 145 7.03 8.73 15.29
N GLY A 146 6.88 9.99 15.70
CA GLY A 146 7.63 11.11 15.12
C GLY A 146 7.21 11.50 13.70
N THR A 147 6.18 10.88 13.12
CA THR A 147 5.66 11.30 11.81
C THR A 147 4.65 12.43 11.94
N TRP A 148 4.84 13.46 11.11
CA TRP A 148 3.95 14.63 11.04
C TRP A 148 2.77 14.35 10.11
N MET A 149 2.05 13.26 10.41
CA MET A 149 0.71 13.01 9.88
C MET A 149 -0.32 13.78 10.71
N ASP A 150 -1.52 14.01 10.16
CA ASP A 150 -2.61 14.59 10.94
C ASP A 150 -2.79 13.79 12.24
N ALA A 151 -2.91 14.48 13.38
CA ALA A 151 -3.02 13.84 14.68
C ALA A 151 -4.23 12.91 14.81
N ARG A 152 -5.23 13.04 13.93
CA ARG A 152 -6.40 12.15 13.85
C ARG A 152 -6.16 10.90 13.00
N TRP A 153 -5.15 10.90 12.13
CA TRP A 153 -4.87 9.76 11.25
C TRP A 153 -4.10 8.69 12.04
N GLY A 154 -4.65 7.48 12.13
CA GLY A 154 -4.08 6.38 12.91
C GLY A 154 -4.00 6.62 14.42
N ALA A 155 -4.78 7.55 14.97
CA ALA A 155 -4.94 7.75 16.42
C ALA A 155 -5.54 6.52 17.14
N SER A 156 -6.30 5.69 16.43
CA SER A 156 -6.87 4.44 16.96
C SER A 156 -5.82 3.34 17.19
N GLY A 157 -4.59 3.53 16.71
CA GLY A 157 -3.54 2.50 16.71
C GLY A 157 -3.78 1.38 15.69
N LYS A 158 -4.87 1.44 14.91
CA LYS A 158 -5.10 0.48 13.82
C LYS A 158 -4.08 0.68 12.70
N ARG A 159 -3.92 -0.37 11.91
CA ARG A 159 -3.03 -0.41 10.74
C ARG A 159 -3.70 -1.16 9.60
N ILE A 160 -3.28 -0.89 8.37
CA ILE A 160 -3.77 -1.53 7.15
C ILE A 160 -2.65 -2.41 6.59
N PRO A 161 -2.62 -3.70 6.96
CA PRO A 161 -1.73 -4.65 6.33
C PRO A 161 -2.25 -5.05 4.95
N PHE A 162 -1.36 -5.09 3.96
CA PHE A 162 -1.65 -5.63 2.65
C PHE A 162 -0.43 -6.29 2.01
N THR A 163 -0.69 -7.15 1.03
CA THR A 163 0.37 -7.72 0.19
C THR A 163 0.23 -7.23 -1.24
N LEU A 164 1.36 -6.96 -1.88
CA LEU A 164 1.43 -6.50 -3.26
C LEU A 164 2.56 -7.22 -3.99
N ASP A 165 2.22 -7.91 -5.08
CA ASP A 165 3.20 -8.52 -5.96
C ASP A 165 3.69 -7.49 -6.98
N VAL A 166 5.00 -7.44 -7.16
CA VAL A 166 5.68 -6.51 -8.07
C VAL A 166 6.71 -7.24 -8.92
N LYS A 167 6.89 -6.78 -10.15
CA LYS A 167 7.93 -7.23 -11.08
C LYS A 167 8.77 -6.03 -11.49
N LEU A 168 10.06 -6.10 -11.20
CA LEU A 168 11.07 -5.08 -11.52
C LEU A 168 11.66 -5.38 -12.90
N LEU A 169 11.36 -4.56 -13.91
CA LEU A 169 11.78 -4.79 -15.29
C LEU A 169 13.13 -4.09 -15.55
N SER A 170 14.20 -4.87 -15.70
CA SER A 170 15.55 -4.34 -15.90
C SER A 170 15.81 -3.78 -17.30
N ASN A 171 15.04 -4.24 -18.29
CA ASN A 171 15.21 -3.89 -19.69
C ASN A 171 14.25 -2.78 -20.17
N GLN A 172 13.26 -2.39 -19.36
CA GLN A 172 12.23 -1.43 -19.75
C GLN A 172 12.35 -0.12 -18.95
N LEU A 173 12.57 0.99 -19.66
CA LEU A 173 12.56 2.32 -19.05
C LEU A 173 11.12 2.77 -18.78
N ALA A 174 10.92 3.48 -17.68
CA ALA A 174 9.64 4.11 -17.39
C ALA A 174 9.36 5.24 -18.40
N ASP A 175 8.08 5.49 -18.66
CA ASP A 175 7.64 6.64 -19.43
C ASP A 175 8.01 7.96 -18.72
N ALA A 176 8.10 9.05 -19.50
CA ALA A 176 8.53 10.33 -18.98
C ALA A 176 7.60 10.88 -17.88
N GLU A 177 6.30 10.59 -17.93
CA GLU A 177 5.33 11.05 -16.94
C GLU A 177 5.55 10.31 -15.61
N THR A 178 5.62 8.98 -15.64
CA THR A 178 5.92 8.16 -14.45
C THR A 178 7.28 8.48 -13.86
N ALA A 179 8.31 8.64 -14.70
CA ALA A 179 9.64 9.02 -14.26
C ALA A 179 9.65 10.40 -13.56
N ALA A 180 8.83 11.35 -14.01
CA ALA A 180 8.70 12.66 -13.37
C ALA A 180 8.05 12.60 -11.98
N LYS A 181 7.26 11.55 -11.67
CA LYS A 181 6.63 11.33 -10.36
C LYS A 181 7.55 10.63 -9.35
N MET A 182 8.72 10.16 -9.78
CA MET A 182 9.71 9.54 -8.90
C MET A 182 10.29 10.56 -7.90
N VAL A 183 10.57 10.14 -6.66
CA VAL A 183 11.06 11.04 -5.59
C VAL A 183 12.40 11.67 -5.98
N LYS A 184 12.55 12.99 -5.84
CA LYS A 184 13.79 13.73 -6.14
C LYS A 184 14.51 14.17 -4.85
N ASP A 185 14.79 13.21 -3.96
CA ASP A 185 15.42 13.47 -2.66
C ASP A 185 16.92 13.15 -2.62
N ASN A 186 17.45 12.49 -3.66
CA ASN A 186 18.88 12.19 -3.77
C ASN A 186 19.67 13.36 -4.37
N ASN A 187 19.68 14.51 -3.69
CA ASN A 187 20.33 15.73 -4.20
C ASN A 187 21.86 15.65 -4.26
N MET A 188 22.48 14.72 -3.53
CA MET A 188 23.94 14.61 -3.42
C MET A 188 24.50 13.31 -4.03
N GLY A 189 23.66 12.32 -4.34
CA GLY A 189 24.10 11.03 -4.85
C GLY A 189 23.88 10.86 -6.35
N LYS A 190 24.38 9.73 -6.88
CA LYS A 190 24.07 9.30 -8.26
C LYS A 190 22.81 8.44 -8.22
N SER A 191 21.97 8.57 -9.24
CA SER A 191 20.77 7.74 -9.39
C SER A 191 20.83 7.04 -10.75
N SER A 192 20.39 5.79 -10.81
CA SER A 192 20.20 5.10 -12.10
C SER A 192 19.10 5.79 -12.92
N LYS A 193 18.95 5.35 -14.17
CA LYS A 193 17.72 5.61 -14.92
C LYS A 193 16.51 5.05 -14.16
N VAL A 194 15.33 5.57 -14.47
CA VAL A 194 14.06 5.10 -13.92
C VAL A 194 13.51 4.01 -14.84
N TYR A 195 13.27 2.84 -14.25
CA TYR A 195 12.79 1.64 -14.92
C TYR A 195 11.33 1.38 -14.56
N ASP A 196 10.64 0.68 -15.44
CA ASP A 196 9.23 0.33 -15.25
C ASP A 196 9.06 -0.72 -14.16
N LEU A 197 7.97 -0.61 -13.40
CA LEU A 197 7.60 -1.57 -12.35
C LEU A 197 6.17 -2.02 -12.61
N LYS A 198 6.01 -3.30 -12.94
CA LYS A 198 4.69 -3.92 -13.06
C LYS A 198 4.21 -4.35 -11.69
N THR A 199 2.93 -4.15 -11.40
CA THR A 199 2.28 -4.65 -10.20
C THR A 199 1.23 -5.68 -10.58
N ALA A 200 0.85 -6.54 -9.63
CA ALA A 200 -0.44 -7.18 -9.71
C ALA A 200 -1.56 -6.12 -9.87
N PRO A 201 -2.69 -6.46 -10.53
CA PRO A 201 -3.79 -5.50 -10.73
C PRO A 201 -4.38 -4.98 -9.41
N PHE A 202 -4.24 -5.74 -8.33
CA PHE A 202 -4.71 -5.36 -7.01
C PHE A 202 -3.71 -5.77 -5.91
N ALA A 203 -3.55 -4.92 -4.91
CA ALA A 203 -3.02 -5.30 -3.61
C ALA A 203 -4.09 -6.06 -2.81
N ARG A 204 -3.69 -7.11 -2.09
CA ARG A 204 -4.56 -7.94 -1.25
C ARG A 204 -4.59 -7.36 0.16
N LEU A 205 -5.72 -6.81 0.57
CA LEU A 205 -5.95 -6.27 1.90
C LEU A 205 -6.65 -7.33 2.75
N ARG A 206 -6.33 -7.37 4.06
CA ARG A 206 -6.95 -8.30 5.01
C ARG A 206 -6.95 -9.74 4.47
N ASP A 207 -5.77 -10.25 4.13
CA ASP A 207 -5.61 -11.61 3.61
C ASP A 207 -6.42 -11.93 2.33
N GLY A 208 -6.78 -10.90 1.55
CA GLY A 208 -7.50 -11.04 0.27
C GLY A 208 -9.02 -10.87 0.36
N PHE A 209 -9.58 -10.61 1.54
CA PHE A 209 -11.00 -10.26 1.68
C PHE A 209 -11.35 -8.89 1.09
N ASP A 210 -10.36 -8.03 0.91
CA ASP A 210 -10.52 -6.75 0.22
C ASP A 210 -9.36 -6.52 -0.76
N ARG A 211 -9.55 -5.59 -1.68
CA ARG A 211 -8.61 -5.32 -2.77
C ARG A 211 -8.47 -3.83 -3.06
N MET A 212 -7.24 -3.39 -3.23
CA MET A 212 -6.92 -2.02 -3.65
C MET A 212 -6.31 -2.08 -5.04
N GLN A 213 -6.89 -1.37 -6.01
CA GLN A 213 -6.38 -1.37 -7.37
C GLN A 213 -5.00 -0.70 -7.44
N CYS A 214 -4.11 -1.33 -8.19
CA CYS A 214 -2.75 -0.86 -8.46
C CYS A 214 -2.56 -0.71 -9.97
N TYR A 215 -1.79 0.30 -10.37
CA TYR A 215 -1.64 0.70 -11.77
C TYR A 215 -0.19 0.64 -12.25
N GLY A 216 0.62 -0.27 -11.70
CA GLY A 216 2.05 -0.28 -11.95
C GLY A 216 2.77 0.85 -11.20
N GLY A 217 3.96 1.17 -11.68
CA GLY A 217 4.84 2.10 -11.02
C GLY A 217 6.18 2.24 -11.70
N ALA A 218 7.17 2.69 -10.96
CA ALA A 218 8.55 2.71 -11.44
C ALA A 218 9.54 2.49 -10.30
N TYR A 219 10.76 2.15 -10.65
CA TYR A 219 11.85 2.05 -9.69
C TYR A 219 13.15 2.67 -10.21
N ARG A 220 14.05 2.99 -9.30
CA ARG A 220 15.45 3.34 -9.60
C ARG A 220 16.35 2.89 -8.45
N ILE A 221 17.64 2.84 -8.71
CA ILE A 221 18.67 2.53 -7.72
C ILE A 221 19.52 3.76 -7.49
N ASP A 222 19.54 4.21 -6.24
CA ASP A 222 20.35 5.34 -5.79
C ASP A 222 21.66 4.82 -5.20
N LEU A 223 22.77 5.45 -5.59
CA LEU A 223 24.08 5.25 -4.98
C LEU A 223 24.34 6.37 -3.99
N GLY A 224 24.34 6.03 -2.70
CA GLY A 224 24.69 6.94 -1.62
C GLY A 224 26.19 7.19 -1.52
N ASN A 225 26.57 8.24 -0.80
CA ASN A 225 27.97 8.66 -0.64
C ASN A 225 28.85 7.59 0.01
N ASN A 226 28.26 6.72 0.82
CA ASN A 226 28.96 5.64 1.52
C ASN A 226 29.11 4.36 0.66
N GLY A 227 28.83 4.43 -0.65
CA GLY A 227 28.82 3.27 -1.53
C GLY A 227 27.63 2.32 -1.31
N GLN A 228 26.67 2.72 -0.47
CA GLN A 228 25.44 1.96 -0.23
C GLN A 228 24.45 2.21 -1.35
N TYR A 229 23.84 1.14 -1.87
CA TYR A 229 22.79 1.25 -2.86
C TYR A 229 21.42 1.12 -2.18
N THR A 230 20.49 1.97 -2.61
CA THR A 230 19.10 1.97 -2.14
C THR A 230 18.19 1.89 -3.34
N ILE A 231 17.34 0.86 -3.40
CA ILE A 231 16.25 0.84 -4.38
C ILE A 231 15.13 1.75 -3.88
N ARG A 232 14.62 2.58 -4.78
CA ARG A 232 13.42 3.38 -4.56
C ARG A 232 12.37 2.93 -5.56
N MET A 233 11.23 2.52 -5.05
CA MET A 233 10.07 2.13 -5.85
C MET A 233 8.95 3.12 -5.60
N MET A 234 8.15 3.33 -6.63
CA MET A 234 6.93 4.12 -6.58
C MET A 234 5.83 3.28 -7.21
N VAL A 235 4.69 3.16 -6.53
CA VAL A 235 3.52 2.42 -7.03
C VAL A 235 2.32 3.34 -7.03
N LYS A 236 1.60 3.37 -8.13
CA LYS A 236 0.34 4.11 -8.26
C LYS A 236 -0.81 3.24 -7.74
N VAL A 237 -1.57 3.78 -6.79
CA VAL A 237 -2.67 3.07 -6.10
C VAL A 237 -3.96 3.89 -6.14
N GLU A 238 -5.09 3.19 -6.17
CA GLU A 238 -6.42 3.81 -6.06
C GLU A 238 -6.76 4.23 -4.62
N GLY A 239 -6.04 3.68 -3.64
CA GLY A 239 -6.31 3.92 -2.22
C GLY A 239 -7.46 3.05 -1.68
N THR A 240 -7.72 3.20 -0.38
CA THR A 240 -8.87 2.58 0.30
C THR A 240 -10.07 3.52 0.23
N LYS A 241 -11.27 2.96 0.07
CA LYS A 241 -12.51 3.76 -0.03
C LYS A 241 -12.81 4.41 1.33
N ALA A 242 -13.11 5.72 1.34
CA ALA A 242 -13.47 6.46 2.56
C ALA A 242 -14.74 5.90 3.24
N ASP A 243 -15.66 5.33 2.46
CA ASP A 243 -16.89 4.72 2.98
C ASP A 243 -16.62 3.45 3.82
N GLN A 244 -15.39 2.91 3.77
CA GLN A 244 -14.93 1.77 4.56
C GLN A 244 -14.23 2.18 5.87
N ASN A 245 -14.40 3.42 6.34
CA ASN A 245 -13.81 3.90 7.60
C ASN A 245 -14.14 2.98 8.80
N TYR A 246 -15.28 2.28 8.83
CA TYR A 246 -15.54 1.30 9.89
C TYR A 246 -14.53 0.14 9.91
N MET A 247 -14.05 -0.30 8.73
CA MET A 247 -13.14 -1.45 8.60
C MET A 247 -11.70 -1.10 9.00
N TYR A 248 -11.19 0.03 8.51
CA TYR A 248 -9.79 0.44 8.72
C TYR A 248 -9.62 1.48 9.84
N GLY A 249 -10.72 1.90 10.47
CA GLY A 249 -10.75 2.91 11.52
C GLY A 249 -10.46 4.30 10.97
N ASP A 250 -9.45 4.93 11.53
CA ASP A 250 -8.98 6.27 11.17
C ASP A 250 -7.72 6.24 10.28
N VAL A 251 -7.36 5.06 9.78
CA VAL A 251 -6.32 4.89 8.76
C VAL A 251 -7.00 4.71 7.41
N SER A 252 -6.48 5.39 6.41
CA SER A 252 -6.84 5.21 5.02
C SER A 252 -5.62 5.43 4.15
N ILE A 253 -5.56 4.71 3.03
CA ILE A 253 -4.57 4.91 1.99
C ILE A 253 -5.20 5.87 0.96
N PRO A 254 -4.66 7.07 0.76
CA PRO A 254 -5.19 7.97 -0.25
C PRO A 254 -4.87 7.46 -1.66
N LYS A 255 -5.72 7.80 -2.62
CA LYS A 255 -5.41 7.66 -4.05
C LYS A 255 -4.14 8.44 -4.38
N GLY A 256 -3.24 7.84 -5.15
CA GLY A 256 -2.00 8.50 -5.55
C GLY A 256 -0.84 7.53 -5.64
N TYR A 257 0.26 7.88 -4.97
CA TYR A 257 1.52 7.15 -5.06
C TYR A 257 2.03 6.74 -3.68
N LEU A 258 2.35 5.46 -3.55
CA LEU A 258 3.12 4.92 -2.43
C LEU A 258 4.58 4.80 -2.86
N TYR A 259 5.48 5.21 -1.97
CA TYR A 259 6.91 5.20 -2.22
C TYR A 259 7.60 4.30 -1.23
N PHE A 260 8.44 3.41 -1.73
CA PHE A 260 9.12 2.38 -0.97
C PHE A 260 10.63 2.59 -1.10
N SER A 261 11.36 2.45 0.00
CA SER A 261 12.81 2.57 -0.01
C SER A 261 13.43 1.40 0.73
N LEU A 262 14.44 0.76 0.13
CA LEU A 262 15.10 -0.38 0.76
C LEU A 262 16.57 -0.48 0.32
N PRO A 263 17.48 -0.92 1.20
CA PRO A 263 18.83 -1.26 0.78
C PRO A 263 18.83 -2.35 -0.29
N CYS A 264 19.72 -2.19 -1.27
CA CYS A 264 19.94 -3.11 -2.37
C CYS A 264 21.43 -3.48 -2.37
N PHE A 265 21.78 -4.75 -2.26
CA PHE A 265 23.19 -5.14 -2.22
C PHE A 265 23.75 -5.23 -3.64
N GLY A 266 24.97 -4.73 -3.84
CA GLY A 266 25.63 -4.73 -5.14
C GLY A 266 24.95 -3.91 -6.25
N GLY A 267 23.91 -3.12 -5.91
CA GLY A 267 23.14 -2.36 -6.89
C GLY A 267 22.36 -3.22 -7.88
N ARG A 268 22.00 -4.47 -7.51
CA ARG A 268 21.28 -5.41 -8.37
C ARG A 268 19.87 -5.68 -7.85
N ILE A 269 18.89 -5.66 -8.74
CA ILE A 269 17.48 -5.87 -8.38
C ILE A 269 17.18 -7.25 -7.80
N ASN A 270 18.04 -8.25 -8.00
CA ASN A 270 17.90 -9.59 -7.42
C ASN A 270 18.47 -9.71 -5.99
N GLN A 271 19.07 -8.65 -5.46
CA GLN A 271 19.73 -8.61 -4.15
C GLN A 271 19.08 -7.57 -3.23
N LEU A 272 17.75 -7.53 -3.20
CA LEU A 272 17.01 -6.68 -2.27
C LEU A 272 17.19 -7.17 -0.82
N SER A 273 17.35 -6.21 0.10
CA SER A 273 17.41 -6.52 1.53
C SER A 273 16.10 -7.15 2.01
N SER A 274 16.20 -8.17 2.86
CA SER A 274 15.04 -8.75 3.53
C SER A 274 14.61 -7.98 4.78
N LYS A 275 15.33 -6.90 5.14
CA LYS A 275 14.98 -6.02 6.27
C LYS A 275 13.75 -5.19 5.94
N GLU A 276 13.17 -4.60 6.97
CA GLU A 276 12.10 -3.62 6.81
C GLU A 276 12.61 -2.34 6.16
N GLY A 277 11.84 -1.84 5.20
CA GLY A 277 12.01 -0.53 4.60
C GLY A 277 10.82 0.38 4.91
N PRO A 278 10.97 1.71 4.88
CA PRO A 278 9.85 2.62 5.07
C PRO A 278 8.94 2.67 3.85
N VAL A 279 7.64 2.83 4.11
CA VAL A 279 6.64 3.27 3.13
C VAL A 279 6.35 4.73 3.36
N THR A 280 6.37 5.51 2.29
CA THR A 280 6.16 6.96 2.33
C THR A 280 5.11 7.42 1.34
N VAL A 281 4.46 8.54 1.67
CA VAL A 281 3.57 9.29 0.78
C VAL A 281 4.11 10.69 0.57
N ARG A 282 3.75 11.31 -0.55
CA ARG A 282 4.06 12.73 -0.81
C ARG A 282 2.84 13.57 -0.46
N GLN A 283 3.04 14.57 0.39
CA GLN A 283 2.00 15.50 0.81
C GLN A 283 2.51 16.93 0.70
N VAL A 284 1.62 17.84 0.32
CA VAL A 284 1.88 19.28 0.38
C VAL A 284 1.69 19.71 1.84
N GLY A 285 2.81 19.92 2.54
CA GLY A 285 2.82 20.46 3.89
C GLY A 285 2.84 21.98 3.87
N TRP A 286 2.28 22.59 4.93
CA TRP A 286 2.50 23.99 5.25
C TRP A 286 3.62 24.08 6.28
N HIS A 287 4.84 24.37 5.83
CA HIS A 287 5.99 24.55 6.72
C HIS A 287 6.40 26.02 6.68
N THR A 288 6.36 26.68 7.85
CA THR A 288 6.82 28.07 8.05
C THR A 288 6.27 29.11 7.05
N GLY A 289 5.01 28.97 6.62
CA GLY A 289 4.37 29.92 5.69
C GLY A 289 4.51 29.57 4.20
N TRP A 290 5.22 28.48 3.86
CA TRP A 290 5.45 28.05 2.48
C TRP A 290 4.86 26.65 2.24
N ARG A 291 4.30 26.44 1.04
CA ARG A 291 3.88 25.11 0.59
C ARG A 291 5.08 24.34 0.04
N ARG A 292 5.37 23.17 0.61
CA ARG A 292 6.41 22.27 0.12
C ARG A 292 5.88 20.85 0.02
N ASP A 293 6.27 20.14 -1.03
CA ASP A 293 6.05 18.71 -1.13
C ASP A 293 7.05 17.98 -0.23
N GLU A 294 6.53 17.28 0.78
CA GLU A 294 7.32 16.54 1.75
C GLU A 294 6.99 15.05 1.68
N SER A 295 8.00 14.21 1.90
CA SER A 295 7.80 12.77 2.07
C SER A 295 7.45 12.50 3.53
N ARG A 296 6.36 11.76 3.77
CA ARG A 296 5.94 11.33 5.11
C ARG A 296 5.98 9.82 5.20
N ILE A 297 6.62 9.29 6.23
CA ILE A 297 6.58 7.86 6.53
C ILE A 297 5.20 7.53 7.06
N VAL A 298 4.59 6.49 6.50
CA VAL A 298 3.22 6.03 6.84
C VAL A 298 3.20 4.55 7.19
N GLY A 299 4.35 3.92 7.35
CA GLY A 299 4.44 2.51 7.65
C GLY A 299 5.75 1.90 7.20
N PHE A 300 5.78 0.58 7.22
CA PHE A 300 6.92 -0.22 6.83
C PHE A 300 6.50 -1.32 5.85
N PHE A 301 7.49 -1.86 5.15
CA PHE A 301 7.30 -3.01 4.31
C PHE A 301 8.48 -3.96 4.38
N GLN A 302 8.22 -5.23 4.12
CA GLN A 302 9.24 -6.25 3.88
C GLN A 302 9.12 -6.76 2.46
N THR A 303 10.26 -7.14 1.87
CA THR A 303 10.29 -7.78 0.56
C THR A 303 10.66 -9.25 0.70
N LYS A 304 10.02 -10.10 -0.11
CA LYS A 304 10.38 -11.51 -0.27
C LYS A 304 10.38 -11.85 -1.76
N PRO A 305 11.39 -12.59 -2.27
CA PRO A 305 11.31 -13.15 -3.61
C PRO A 305 10.01 -13.93 -3.80
N ILE A 306 9.37 -13.80 -4.96
CA ILE A 306 8.04 -14.39 -5.20
C ILE A 306 8.04 -15.91 -5.01
N THR A 307 9.14 -16.58 -5.35
CA THR A 307 9.31 -18.03 -5.21
C THR A 307 9.28 -18.48 -3.75
N ILE A 308 9.79 -17.67 -2.84
CA ILE A 308 9.76 -17.91 -1.39
C ILE A 308 8.37 -17.55 -0.83
N ALA A 309 7.82 -16.43 -1.29
CA ALA A 309 6.51 -15.96 -0.86
C ALA A 309 5.40 -16.98 -1.18
N ARG A 310 5.36 -17.51 -2.41
CA ARG A 310 4.40 -18.53 -2.86
C ARG A 310 4.51 -19.86 -2.12
N ARG A 311 5.68 -20.20 -1.56
CA ARG A 311 5.82 -21.42 -0.74
C ARG A 311 5.22 -21.25 0.66
N LYS A 312 5.25 -20.04 1.19
CA LYS A 312 4.79 -19.73 2.55
C LYS A 312 3.31 -19.37 2.57
N ASP A 313 2.85 -18.68 1.54
CA ASP A 313 1.48 -18.22 1.38
C ASP A 313 0.70 -19.27 0.59
N SER A 314 -0.32 -19.86 1.22
CA SER A 314 -1.16 -20.91 0.60
C SER A 314 -2.13 -20.38 -0.46
N TYR A 315 -2.14 -19.06 -0.68
CA TYR A 315 -3.04 -18.34 -1.59
C TYR A 315 -2.33 -17.76 -2.81
#